data_AF-A0AAD3ALK3-F1
#
_entry.id   AF-A0AAD3ALK3-F1
#
_cell.length_a   1.000
_cell.length_b   1.000
_cell.length_c   1.000
_cell.angle_alpha   90.00
_cell.angle_beta   90.00
_cell.angle_gamma   90.00
#
_symmetry.space_group_name_H-M   'P 1'
#
loop_
_entity.id
_entity.type
_entity.pdbx_description
1 polymer ?
#
loop_
_entity_poly.entity_id
_entity_poly.type
_entity_poly.pdbx_seq_one_letter_code
_entity_poly.pdbx_strand_id
1 'polypeptide(L)' 'MDQHADTEPAARPSDARKPTEEQRRRQQQLEHQDEDLDAPGLHQSRHDVPDESTR' A
#
# COMPACT_ATOMS: atom_id res chain seq x y z
N MET A 1 3.58 26.50 -48.37
CA MET A 1 3.84 26.75 -46.95
C MET A 1 3.76 25.42 -46.24
N ASP A 2 4.93 24.92 -45.92
CA ASP A 2 5.23 23.61 -45.37
C ASP A 2 4.91 23.58 -43.87
N GLN A 3 4.06 22.64 -43.44
CA GLN A 3 3.87 22.33 -42.03
C GLN A 3 4.07 20.83 -41.84
N HIS A 4 5.32 20.38 -42.03
CA HIS A 4 5.80 19.12 -41.50
C HIS A 4 6.00 19.29 -40.00
N ALA A 5 4.91 19.25 -39.25
CA ALA A 5 4.98 19.02 -37.82
C ALA A 5 5.30 17.54 -37.62
N ASP A 6 6.59 17.24 -37.53
CA ASP A 6 7.13 15.98 -37.02
C ASP A 6 6.55 15.76 -35.63
N THR A 7 5.39 15.11 -35.60
CA THR A 7 4.70 14.73 -34.38
C THR A 7 5.17 13.32 -34.11
N GLU A 8 6.27 13.20 -33.36
CA GLU A 8 6.60 11.92 -32.73
C GLU A 8 5.30 11.39 -32.10
N PRO A 9 4.92 10.13 -32.36
CA PRO A 9 3.68 9.60 -31.85
C PRO A 9 3.74 9.70 -30.32
N ALA A 10 2.84 10.50 -29.74
CA ALA A 10 2.76 10.68 -28.30
C ALA A 10 2.84 9.31 -27.61
N ALA A 11 3.81 9.15 -26.70
CA ALA A 11 4.04 7.89 -26.01
C ALA A 11 2.71 7.34 -25.49
N ARG A 12 2.43 6.07 -25.79
CA ARG A 12 1.15 5.45 -25.41
C ARG A 12 0.92 5.69 -23.92
N PRO A 13 -0.27 6.14 -23.51
CA PRO A 13 -0.56 6.42 -22.11
C PRO A 13 -0.31 5.16 -21.28
N SER A 14 0.31 5.34 -20.11
CA SER A 14 0.55 4.24 -19.17
C SER A 14 -0.79 3.63 -18.72
N ASP A 15 -0.81 2.31 -18.54
CA ASP A 15 -1.98 1.60 -18.07
C ASP A 15 -2.28 1.95 -16.60
N ALA A 16 -3.31 2.75 -16.38
CA ALA A 16 -3.73 3.23 -15.06
C ALA A 16 -4.26 2.11 -14.12
N ARG A 17 -4.45 0.88 -14.61
CA ARG A 17 -4.79 -0.28 -13.77
C ARG A 17 -3.59 -0.83 -13.02
N LYS A 18 -2.37 -0.46 -13.44
CA LYS A 18 -1.13 -0.91 -12.81
C LYS A 18 -0.67 0.13 -11.78
N PRO A 19 -0.35 -0.28 -10.55
CA PRO A 19 0.22 0.63 -9.57
C PRO A 19 1.59 1.11 -10.03
N THR A 20 1.90 2.38 -9.76
CA THR A 20 3.24 2.93 -9.95
C THR A 20 4.23 2.24 -9.02
N GLU A 21 5.53 2.41 -9.27
CA GLU A 21 6.57 1.84 -8.40
C GLU A 21 6.47 2.36 -6.96
N GLU A 22 6.21 3.65 -6.78
CA GLU A 22 6.01 4.26 -5.46
C GLU A 22 4.80 3.63 -4.74
N GLN A 23 3.68 3.46 -5.45
CA GLN A 23 2.49 2.83 -4.90
C GLN A 23 2.73 1.36 -4.51
N ARG A 24 3.54 0.64 -5.29
CA ARG A 24 3.95 -0.74 -4.95
C ARG A 24 4.80 -0.79 -3.69
N ARG A 25 5.79 0.10 -3.56
CA ARG A 25 6.65 0.17 -2.36
C ARG A 25 5.85 0.53 -1.11
N ARG A 26 4.90 1.46 -1.20
CA ARG A 26 4.01 1.79 -0.08
C ARG A 26 3.15 0.60 0.34
N GLN A 27 2.57 -0.12 -0.61
CA GLN A 27 1.76 -1.31 -0.30
C GLN A 27 2.59 -2.39 0.41
N GLN A 28 3.81 -2.66 -0.07
CA GLN A 28 4.71 -3.60 0.61
C GLN A 28 5.03 -3.15 2.04
N GLN A 29 5.34 -1.88 2.23
CA GLN A 29 5.61 -1.35 3.58
C GLN A 29 4.40 -1.55 4.50
N LEU A 30 3.18 -1.37 3.99
CA LEU A 30 1.95 -1.50 4.77
C LEU A 30 1.61 -2.95 5.12
N GLU A 31 1.85 -3.89 4.20
CA GLU A 31 1.57 -5.33 4.36
C GLU A 31 2.41 -5.97 5.47
N HIS A 32 3.63 -5.48 5.69
CA HIS A 32 4.54 -5.97 6.72
C HIS A 32 4.43 -5.22 8.07
N GLN A 33 3.51 -4.25 8.21
CA GLN A 33 3.38 -3.48 9.47
C GLN A 33 2.92 -4.34 10.65
N ASP A 34 2.07 -5.33 10.39
CA ASP A 34 1.46 -6.19 11.42
C ASP A 34 2.31 -7.44 11.71
N GLU A 35 3.45 -7.61 11.03
CA GLU A 35 4.41 -8.70 11.25
C GLU A 35 5.43 -8.40 12.36
N ASP A 36 5.29 -7.26 13.05
CA ASP A 36 6.12 -6.94 14.19
C ASP A 36 5.84 -7.91 15.34
N LEU A 37 6.77 -8.85 15.57
CA LEU A 37 6.70 -9.83 16.64
C LEU A 37 6.68 -9.21 18.04
N ASP A 38 7.15 -7.96 18.18
CA ASP A 38 7.14 -7.19 19.43
C ASP A 38 5.95 -6.21 19.50
N ALA A 39 4.97 -6.33 18.58
CA ALA A 39 3.83 -5.43 18.57
C ALA A 39 3.06 -5.49 19.90
N PRO A 40 2.74 -4.32 20.49
CA PRO A 40 2.02 -4.24 21.75
C PRO A 40 0.60 -4.80 21.57
N GLY A 41 0.40 -6.04 22.02
CA GLY A 41 -0.84 -6.80 21.83
C GLY A 41 -0.61 -8.27 21.47
N LEU A 42 0.51 -8.60 20.83
CA LEU A 42 0.85 -9.99 20.45
C LEU A 42 1.11 -10.89 21.67
N HIS A 43 1.64 -10.32 22.74
CA HIS A 43 1.93 -11.03 23.98
C HIS A 43 0.80 -10.97 25.02
N GLN A 44 -0.30 -10.25 24.74
CA GLN A 44 -1.41 -10.18 25.70
C GLN A 44 -2.28 -11.43 25.56
N SER A 45 -2.21 -12.30 26.57
CA SER A 45 -3.12 -13.44 26.65
C SER A 45 -4.53 -12.92 26.96
N ARG A 46 -5.57 -13.51 26.36
CA ARG A 46 -6.98 -13.20 26.72
C ARG A 46 -7.28 -13.43 28.21
N HIS A 47 -6.42 -14.14 28.91
CA HIS A 47 -6.49 -14.38 30.35
C HIS A 47 -5.99 -13.22 31.21
N ASP A 48 -5.22 -12.28 30.63
CA ASP A 48 -4.68 -11.10 31.33
C ASP A 48 -5.60 -9.87 31.21
N VAL A 49 -6.65 -9.97 30.40
CA VAL A 49 -7.65 -8.92 30.22
C VAL A 49 -8.83 -9.21 31.16
N PRO A 50 -9.13 -8.31 32.12
CA PRO A 50 -10.32 -8.47 32.96
C PRO A 50 -11.58 -8.41 32.10
N ASP A 51 -12.44 -9.43 32.23
CA ASP A 51 -13.74 -9.47 31.56
C ASP A 51 -14.68 -8.43 32.20
N GLU A 52 -14.87 -7.30 31.51
CA GLU A 52 -15.75 -6.21 31.95
C GLU A 52 -17.24 -6.49 31.66
N SER A 53 -17.61 -7.72 31.25
CA SER A 53 -18.96 -8.08 30.78
C SER A 53 -20.01 -8.23 31.88
N THR A 54 -19.69 -7.92 33.14
CA THR A 54 -20.65 -7.97 34.25
C THR A 54 -20.95 -6.57 34.79
N ARG A 55 -22.01 -5.94 34.26
CA ARG A 55 -22.67 -4.77 34.84
C ARG A 55 -24.18 -4.95 34.85
#